data_AF-A0A2V8H930-F1
#
_entry.id   AF-A0A2V8H930-F1
#
_cell.length_a   1.000
_cell.length_b   1.000
_cell.length_c   1.000
_cell.angle_alpha   90.00
_cell.angle_beta   90.00
_cell.angle_gamma   90.00
#
_symmetry.space_group_name_H-M   'P 1'
#
loop_
_entity.id
_entity.type
_entity.pdbx_description
1 polymer ?
#
loop_
_entity_poly.entity_id
_entity_poly.type
_entity_poly.pdbx_seq_one_letter_code
_entity_poly.pdbx_strand_id
1 'polypeptide(L)'
;MVGTALALALCAPAVGAQDTHVIGKAALDRAVQQRVSQERVDRDTIRTFLHRADVRTIAARAGVSMEKADAAVATLQGQDLHRVADQVRTADQQLAG
;
A
#
# COMPACT_ATOMS: atom_id res chain seq x y z
N MET A 1 1.78 69.24 -11.85
CA MET A 1 2.80 69.46 -10.80
C MET A 1 2.41 68.58 -9.63
N VAL A 2 3.13 67.58 -9.13
CA VAL A 2 4.52 67.07 -9.13
C VAL A 2 4.29 65.57 -8.84
N GLY A 3 4.74 64.59 -9.62
CA GLY A 3 6.13 64.25 -9.84
C GLY A 3 6.67 63.44 -8.65
N THR A 4 6.61 62.10 -8.70
CA THR A 4 7.69 61.23 -8.17
C THR A 4 7.42 59.78 -8.53
N ALA A 5 8.32 59.23 -9.33
CA ALA A 5 8.44 57.83 -9.68
C ALA A 5 8.74 56.97 -8.44
N LEU A 6 8.11 55.81 -8.33
CA LEU A 6 8.56 54.75 -7.44
C LEU A 6 8.85 53.50 -8.27
N ALA A 7 10.08 53.46 -8.76
CA ALA A 7 10.73 52.24 -9.20
C ALA A 7 11.01 51.38 -7.98
N LEU A 8 10.30 50.25 -7.85
CA LEU A 8 10.71 49.12 -7.02
C LEU A 8 10.72 47.89 -7.92
N ALA A 9 11.71 47.89 -8.81
CA ALA A 9 12.19 46.70 -9.45
C ALA A 9 12.89 45.81 -8.40
N LEU A 10 12.72 44.50 -8.58
CA LEU A 10 13.50 43.41 -7.99
C LEU A 10 13.29 43.14 -6.49
N CYS A 11 12.20 42.44 -6.20
CA CYS A 11 12.24 41.43 -5.15
C CYS A 11 11.77 40.11 -5.77
N ALA A 12 12.65 39.49 -6.56
CA ALA A 12 12.50 38.07 -6.86
C ALA A 12 12.67 37.34 -5.52
N PRO A 13 11.74 36.46 -5.10
CA PRO A 13 12.02 35.62 -3.95
C PRO A 13 13.25 34.78 -4.33
N ALA A 14 14.32 34.94 -3.55
CA ALA A 14 15.44 34.02 -3.58
C ALA A 14 14.86 32.61 -3.39
N VAL A 15 14.79 31.86 -4.49
CA VAL A 15 14.38 30.46 -4.49
C VAL A 15 15.44 29.73 -3.67
N GLY A 16 15.11 29.49 -2.40
CA GLY A 16 15.95 28.74 -1.47
C GLY A 16 16.09 27.31 -1.98
N ALA A 17 17.25 27.02 -2.57
CA ALA A 17 17.60 25.74 -3.16
C ALA A 17 17.95 24.66 -2.10
N GLN A 18 17.19 24.56 -1.00
CA GLN A 18 17.52 23.63 0.10
C GLN A 18 16.39 22.63 0.48
N ASP A 19 15.20 22.71 -0.12
CA ASP A 19 14.06 21.86 0.28
C ASP A 19 13.82 20.61 -0.58
N THR A 20 14.51 20.45 -1.71
CA THR A 20 14.25 19.33 -2.64
C THR A 20 14.58 17.96 -2.02
N HIS A 21 15.62 17.88 -1.19
CA HIS A 21 16.03 16.63 -0.56
C HIS A 21 15.08 16.18 0.56
N VAL A 22 14.54 17.12 1.33
CA VAL A 22 13.61 16.83 2.43
C VAL A 22 12.23 16.45 1.89
N ILE A 23 11.78 17.11 0.81
CA ILE A 23 10.55 16.75 0.09
C ILE A 23 10.66 15.33 -0.48
N GLY A 24 11.81 14.98 -1.08
CA GLY A 24 12.06 13.64 -1.62
C GLY A 24 12.01 12.54 -0.55
N LYS A 25 12.64 12.77 0.61
CA LYS A 25 12.62 11.81 1.73
C LYS A 25 11.22 11.66 2.33
N ALA A 26 10.52 12.77 2.60
CA ALA A 26 9.17 12.73 3.13
C ALA A 26 8.16 12.09 2.16
N ALA A 27 8.34 12.29 0.85
CA ALA A 27 7.52 11.63 -0.17
C ALA A 27 7.79 10.13 -0.25
N LEU A 28 9.06 9.72 -0.17
CA LEU A 28 9.46 8.31 -0.14
C LEU A 28 8.93 7.61 1.13
N ASP A 29 9.10 8.24 2.30
CA ASP A 29 8.59 7.72 3.58
C ASP A 29 7.07 7.53 3.51
N ARG A 30 6.34 8.49 2.93
CA ARG A 30 4.90 8.36 2.69
C ARG A 30 4.57 7.19 1.76
N ALA A 31 5.28 7.03 0.66
CA ALA A 31 5.06 5.94 -0.28
C ALA A 31 5.33 4.56 0.35
N VAL A 32 6.39 4.45 1.15
CA VAL A 32 6.72 3.22 1.90
C VAL A 32 5.64 2.93 2.95
N GLN A 33 5.21 3.93 3.72
CA GLN A 33 4.14 3.77 4.71
C GLN A 33 2.82 3.35 4.05
N GLN A 34 2.45 3.97 2.93
CA GLN A 34 1.28 3.59 2.15
C GLN A 34 1.38 2.14 1.68
N ARG A 35 2.54 1.74 1.13
CA ARG A 35 2.74 0.36 0.68
C ARG A 35 2.66 -0.64 1.84
N VAL A 36 3.35 -0.41 2.94
CA VAL A 36 3.30 -1.30 4.12
C VAL A 36 1.89 -1.42 4.65
N SER A 37 1.13 -0.32 4.65
CA SER A 37 -0.28 -0.33 5.08
C SER A 37 -1.14 -1.17 4.13
N GLN A 38 -0.98 -1.00 2.82
CA GLN A 38 -1.69 -1.82 1.83
C GLN A 38 -1.34 -3.30 1.97
N GLU A 39 -0.06 -3.64 2.11
CA GLU A 39 0.37 -5.03 2.29
C GLU A 39 -0.15 -5.65 3.59
N ARG A 40 -0.34 -4.86 4.65
CA ARG A 40 -0.99 -5.34 5.87
C ARG A 40 -2.45 -5.69 5.62
N VAL A 41 -3.19 -4.83 4.92
CA VAL A 41 -4.59 -5.07 4.55
C VAL A 41 -4.72 -6.31 3.64
N ASP A 42 -3.83 -6.44 2.67
CA ASP A 42 -3.82 -7.58 1.74
C ASP A 42 -3.54 -8.90 2.47
N ARG A 43 -2.53 -8.94 3.37
CA ARG A 43 -2.27 -10.13 4.22
C ARG A 43 -3.44 -10.47 5.12
N ASP A 44 -4.06 -9.47 5.75
CA ASP A 44 -5.19 -9.69 6.65
C ASP A 44 -6.41 -10.26 5.90
N THR A 45 -6.65 -9.78 4.68
CA THR A 45 -7.70 -10.31 3.79
C THR A 45 -7.46 -11.79 3.50
N ILE A 46 -6.24 -12.15 3.09
CA ILE A 46 -5.89 -13.55 2.76
C ILE A 46 -6.02 -14.44 4.00
N ARG A 47 -5.49 -14.00 5.15
CA ARG A 47 -5.54 -14.76 6.40
C ARG A 47 -6.98 -14.98 6.87
N THR A 48 -7.83 -13.96 6.80
CA THR A 48 -9.25 -14.06 7.14
C THR A 48 -9.95 -15.08 6.25
N PHE A 49 -9.67 -15.07 4.95
CA PHE A 49 -10.22 -16.04 4.01
C PHE A 49 -9.76 -17.48 4.32
N LEU A 50 -8.46 -17.70 4.56
CA LEU A 50 -7.93 -19.02 4.92
C LEU A 50 -8.53 -19.58 6.20
N HIS A 51 -8.91 -18.71 7.14
CA HIS A 51 -9.58 -19.12 8.39
C HIS A 51 -11.09 -19.34 8.26
N ARG A 52 -11.74 -19.04 7.13
CA ARG A 52 -13.17 -19.38 6.92
C ARG A 52 -13.36 -20.90 7.03
N ALA A 53 -14.47 -21.30 7.66
CA ALA A 53 -14.78 -22.72 7.89
C ALA A 53 -14.88 -23.52 6.58
N ASP A 54 -15.44 -22.92 5.54
CA ASP A 54 -15.60 -23.54 4.21
C ASP A 54 -14.23 -23.79 3.56
N VAL A 55 -13.37 -22.77 3.56
CA VAL A 55 -12.00 -22.86 3.04
C VAL A 55 -11.19 -23.89 3.81
N ARG A 56 -11.33 -23.93 5.14
CA ARG A 56 -10.71 -24.96 5.99
C ARG A 56 -11.15 -26.36 5.65
N THR A 57 -12.44 -26.54 5.42
CA THR A 57 -13.02 -27.84 5.06
C THR A 57 -12.53 -28.29 3.68
N ILE A 58 -12.49 -27.39 2.69
CA ILE A 58 -12.01 -27.69 1.34
C ILE A 58 -10.53 -28.06 1.35
N ALA A 59 -9.69 -27.26 2.03
CA ALA A 59 -8.26 -27.53 2.13
C ALA A 59 -7.97 -28.85 2.85
N ALA A 60 -8.70 -29.16 3.93
CA ALA A 60 -8.57 -30.45 4.63
C ALA A 60 -8.89 -31.64 3.72
N ARG A 61 -9.94 -31.53 2.89
CA ARG A 61 -10.29 -32.55 1.89
C ARG A 61 -9.24 -32.68 0.79
N ALA A 62 -8.58 -31.58 0.43
CA ALA A 62 -7.50 -31.54 -0.55
C ALA A 62 -6.13 -31.94 0.03
N GLY A 63 -6.02 -32.24 1.33
CA GLY A 63 -4.74 -32.56 1.99
C GLY A 63 -3.80 -31.36 2.16
N VAL A 64 -4.32 -30.14 2.05
CA VAL A 64 -3.55 -28.90 2.21
C VAL A 64 -3.49 -28.52 3.69
N SER A 65 -2.29 -28.30 4.21
CA SER A 65 -2.07 -27.84 5.58
C SER A 65 -2.25 -26.32 5.68
N MET A 66 -3.12 -25.88 6.60
CA MET A 66 -3.35 -24.45 6.83
C MET A 66 -2.15 -23.73 7.42
N GLU A 67 -1.36 -24.39 8.28
CA GLU A 67 -0.11 -23.80 8.78
C GLU A 67 0.88 -23.55 7.65
N LYS A 68 0.96 -24.46 6.65
CA LYS A 68 1.79 -24.23 5.46
C LYS A 68 1.25 -23.09 4.61
N ALA A 69 -0.07 -22.96 4.48
CA ALA A 69 -0.69 -21.86 3.76
C ALA A 69 -0.42 -20.51 4.44
N ASP A 70 -0.60 -20.42 5.76
CA ASP A 70 -0.29 -19.22 6.55
C ASP A 70 1.20 -18.85 6.46
N ALA A 71 2.09 -19.85 6.55
CA ALA A 71 3.53 -19.62 6.39
C ALA A 71 3.86 -19.11 4.98
N ALA A 72 3.24 -19.68 3.94
CA ALA A 72 3.41 -19.20 2.57
C ALA A 72 2.97 -17.74 2.43
N VAL A 73 1.81 -17.37 2.98
CA VAL A 73 1.32 -15.98 2.99
C VAL A 73 2.27 -15.04 3.72
N ALA A 74 2.91 -15.49 4.81
CA ALA A 74 3.93 -14.71 5.52
C ALA A 74 5.18 -14.43 4.67
N THR A 75 5.49 -15.29 3.68
CA THR A 75 6.59 -15.06 2.73
C THR A 75 6.21 -14.13 1.58
N LEU A 76 4.91 -13.94 1.31
CA LEU A 76 4.44 -13.10 0.22
C LEU A 76 4.68 -11.62 0.51
N GLN A 77 5.23 -10.93 -0.47
CA GLN A 77 5.53 -9.49 -0.40
C GLN A 77 5.19 -8.83 -1.73
N GLY A 78 4.90 -7.53 -1.67
CA GLY A 78 4.71 -6.71 -2.85
C GLY A 78 3.65 -7.20 -3.83
N GLN A 79 4.04 -7.39 -5.11
CA GLN A 79 3.09 -7.68 -6.18
C GLN A 79 2.45 -9.07 -6.05
N ASP A 80 3.19 -10.07 -5.55
CA ASP A 80 2.65 -11.41 -5.39
C ASP A 80 1.61 -11.46 -4.28
N LEU A 81 1.85 -10.72 -3.19
CA LEU A 81 0.86 -10.57 -2.12
C LEU A 81 -0.42 -9.92 -2.64
N HIS A 82 -0.30 -8.84 -3.41
CA HIS A 82 -1.44 -8.13 -3.98
C HIS A 82 -2.25 -9.03 -4.93
N ARG A 83 -1.58 -9.76 -5.82
CA ARG A 83 -2.23 -10.70 -6.75
C ARG A 83 -3.02 -11.79 -6.01
N VAL A 84 -2.46 -12.35 -4.94
CA VAL A 84 -3.14 -13.37 -4.14
C VAL A 84 -4.33 -12.76 -3.39
N ALA A 85 -4.21 -11.55 -2.86
CA ALA A 85 -5.31 -10.86 -2.19
C ALA A 85 -6.49 -10.59 -3.15
N ASP A 86 -6.22 -10.22 -4.40
CA ASP A 86 -7.26 -10.04 -5.42
C ASP A 86 -7.95 -11.36 -5.76
N GLN A 87 -7.18 -12.44 -5.96
CA GLN A 87 -7.74 -13.77 -6.21
C GLN A 87 -8.61 -14.24 -5.04
N VAL A 88 -8.15 -14.01 -3.80
CA VAL A 88 -8.94 -14.29 -2.60
C VAL A 88 -10.23 -13.51 -2.59
N ARG A 89 -10.19 -12.20 -2.89
CA ARG A 89 -11.39 -11.36 -2.90
C ARG A 89 -12.41 -11.83 -3.94
N THR A 90 -11.96 -12.28 -5.11
CA THR A 90 -12.83 -12.89 -6.13
C THR A 90 -13.40 -14.23 -5.65
N ALA A 91 -12.59 -15.11 -5.06
CA ALA A 91 -13.06 -16.39 -4.54
C ALA A 91 -14.05 -16.22 -3.38
N ASP A 92 -13.80 -15.25 -2.51
CA ASP A 92 -14.67 -14.90 -1.39
C ASP A 92 -16.06 -14.44 -1.88
N GLN A 93 -16.10 -13.61 -2.93
CA GLN A 93 -17.34 -13.20 -3.58
C GLN A 93 -18.09 -14.37 -4.22
N GLN A 94 -17.37 -15.33 -4.83
CA GLN A 94 -17.97 -16.53 -5.41
C GLN A 94 -18.54 -17.50 -4.37
N LEU A 95 -17.98 -17.51 -3.16
CA LEU A 95 -18.47 -18.33 -2.05
C LEU A 95 -19.58 -17.63 -1.24
N ALA A 96 -19.69 -16.30 -1.34
CA ALA A 96 -20.69 -15.50 -0.64
C ALA A 96 -21.97 -15.24 -1.47
N GLY A 97 -21.93 -15.47 -2.79
CA GLY A 97 -23.08 -15.37 -3.70
C GLY A 97 -23.71 -16.73 -3.97
#